data_AF-A0A497KCT6-F1
#
_entry.id   AF-A0A497KCT6-F1
#
_cell.length_a   1.000
_cell.length_b   1.000
_cell.length_c   1.000
_cell.angle_alpha   90.00
_cell.angle_beta   90.00
_cell.angle_gamma   90.00
#
_symmetry.space_group_name_H-M   'P 1'
#
loop_
_entity.id
_entity.type
_entity.pdbx_description
1 polymer ?
#
loop_
_entity_poly.entity_id
_entity_poly.type
_entity_poly.pdbx_seq_one_letter_code
_entity_poly.pdbx_strand_id
1 'polypeptide(L)'
;MEISYEFLIFIRDFAIFFAIYLIVALSLNLEYGYTGIPNFGKVLAVAGGAFTVGAFPGRVIAWLFKVKPGLDYIKDNTIIVTEVNKILAGDPLLSISIFFLTLTVAGAIGAILGLIS
;
A
#
# COMPACT_ATOMS: atom_id res chain seq x y z
N MET A 1 33.09 -3.29 12.76
CA MET A 1 32.12 -4.20 12.14
C MET A 1 31.39 -3.38 11.09
N GLU A 2 31.73 -3.56 9.82
CA GLU A 2 31.03 -2.85 8.75
C GLU A 2 29.62 -3.40 8.64
N ILE A 3 28.63 -2.51 8.63
CA ILE A 3 27.24 -2.88 8.46
C ILE A 3 27.05 -3.24 6.98
N SER A 4 26.60 -4.46 6.67
CA SER A 4 26.34 -4.86 5.30
C SER A 4 25.10 -4.14 4.74
N TYR A 5 25.11 -3.88 3.42
CA TYR A 5 23.98 -3.26 2.72
C TYR A 5 22.68 -4.08 2.87
N GLU A 6 22.79 -5.41 2.77
CA GLU A 6 21.68 -6.35 2.99
C GLU A 6 21.04 -6.19 4.37
N PHE A 7 21.87 -5.97 5.40
CA PHE A 7 21.37 -5.75 6.76
C PHE A 7 20.59 -4.44 6.88
N LEU A 8 21.01 -3.37 6.18
CA LEU A 8 20.28 -2.11 6.16
C LEU A 8 18.91 -2.24 5.47
N ILE A 9 18.84 -2.96 4.34
CA ILE A 9 17.57 -3.27 3.67
C ILE A 9 16.65 -4.04 4.61
N PHE A 10 17.17 -5.09 5.24
CA PHE A 10 16.39 -5.91 6.18
C PHE A 10 15.83 -5.07 7.32
N ILE A 11 16.67 -4.26 7.99
CA ILE A 11 16.22 -3.43 9.13
C ILE A 11 15.17 -2.40 8.70
N ARG A 12 15.36 -1.77 7.54
CA ARG A 12 14.38 -0.82 6.99
C ARG A 12 13.04 -1.50 6.75
N ASP A 13 13.04 -2.63 6.05
CA ASP A 13 11.80 -3.33 5.67
C ASP A 13 11.11 -3.88 6.92
N PHE A 14 11.88 -4.47 7.84
CA PHE A 14 11.37 -4.90 9.15
C PHE A 14 10.73 -3.74 9.91
N ALA A 15 11.41 -2.59 10.02
CA ALA A 15 10.89 -1.44 10.74
C ALA A 15 9.58 -0.92 10.14
N ILE A 16 9.46 -0.88 8.80
CA ILE A 16 8.24 -0.45 8.11
C ILE A 16 7.09 -1.41 8.42
N PHE A 17 7.27 -2.72 8.22
CA PHE A 17 6.22 -3.69 8.49
C PHE A 17 5.85 -3.74 9.97
N PHE A 18 6.84 -3.74 10.86
CA PHE A 18 6.62 -3.71 12.30
C PHE A 18 5.83 -2.48 12.72
N ALA A 19 6.18 -1.28 12.24
CA ALA A 19 5.48 -0.05 12.57
C ALA A 19 4.01 -0.08 12.12
N ILE A 20 3.73 -0.56 10.91
CA ILE A 20 2.35 -0.69 10.41
C ILE A 20 1.52 -1.62 11.30
N TYR A 21 2.02 -2.82 11.61
CA TYR A 21 1.30 -3.75 12.48
C TYR A 21 1.20 -3.26 13.92
N LEU A 22 2.23 -2.58 14.44
CA LEU A 22 2.21 -1.98 15.77
C LEU A 22 1.12 -0.92 15.88
N ILE A 23 0.96 -0.05 14.88
CA ILE A 23 -0.11 0.97 14.87
C ILE A 23 -1.49 0.31 14.96
N VAL A 24 -1.72 -0.75 14.19
CA VAL A 24 -3.00 -1.47 14.19
C VAL A 24 -3.24 -2.15 15.54
N ALA A 25 -2.23 -2.84 16.08
CA ALA A 25 -2.32 -3.52 17.37
C ALA A 25 -2.53 -2.54 18.54
N LEU A 26 -1.80 -1.43 18.57
CA LEU A 26 -1.98 -0.37 19.57
C LEU A 26 -3.39 0.23 19.47
N SER A 27 -3.87 0.52 18.26
CA SER A 27 -5.23 1.02 18.07
C SER A 27 -6.29 0.04 18.60
N LEU A 28 -6.12 -1.26 18.39
CA LEU A 28 -7.02 -2.29 18.94
C LEU A 28 -6.97 -2.35 20.46
N ASN A 29 -5.77 -2.42 21.03
CA ASN A 29 -5.58 -2.55 22.48
C ASN A 29 -6.03 -1.30 23.25
N LEU A 30 -5.93 -0.11 22.64
CA LEU A 30 -6.45 1.12 23.24
C LEU A 30 -7.98 1.15 23.31
N GLU A 31 -8.68 0.47 22.39
CA GLU A 31 -10.14 0.46 22.32
C GLU A 31 -10.76 -0.71 23.11
N TYR A 32 -10.18 -1.91 23.02
CA TYR A 32 -10.73 -3.14 23.59
C TYR A 32 -9.91 -3.72 24.75
N GLY A 33 -8.81 -3.08 25.12
CA GLY A 33 -7.89 -3.58 26.14
C GLY A 33 -7.11 -4.82 25.68
N TYR A 34 -6.52 -5.54 26.64
CA TYR A 34 -5.60 -6.66 26.39
C TYR A 34 -6.25 -8.04 26.54
N THR A 35 -7.58 -8.13 26.48
CA THR A 35 -8.32 -9.38 26.65
C THR A 35 -8.30 -10.26 25.40
N GLY A 36 -7.72 -9.78 24.30
CA GLY A 36 -7.54 -10.54 23.06
C GLY A 36 -8.83 -10.70 22.23
N ILE A 37 -9.83 -9.85 22.45
CA ILE A 37 -11.08 -9.88 21.68
C ILE A 37 -10.81 -9.42 20.25
N PRO A 38 -11.08 -10.25 19.22
CA PRO A 38 -10.85 -9.86 17.84
C PRO A 38 -11.89 -8.83 17.37
N ASN A 39 -11.43 -7.75 16.72
CA ASN A 39 -12.30 -6.79 16.02
C ASN A 39 -12.08 -6.90 14.51
N PHE A 40 -13.02 -7.57 13.84
CA PHE A 40 -12.98 -7.77 12.39
C PHE A 40 -13.29 -6.49 11.60
N GLY A 41 -14.04 -5.55 12.15
CA GLY A 41 -14.37 -4.30 11.45
C GLY A 41 -13.16 -3.38 11.27
N LYS A 42 -12.37 -3.19 12.33
CA LYS A 42 -11.11 -2.44 12.24
C LYS A 42 -10.11 -3.12 11.30
N VAL A 43 -10.00 -4.44 11.37
CA VAL A 43 -9.14 -5.21 10.46
C VAL A 43 -9.61 -5.06 9.01
N LEU A 44 -10.92 -5.09 8.75
CA LEU A 44 -11.50 -4.90 7.42
C LEU A 44 -11.19 -3.50 6.86
N ALA A 45 -11.37 -2.45 7.66
CA ALA A 45 -11.05 -1.08 7.26
C ALA A 45 -9.56 -0.92 6.87
N VAL A 46 -8.65 -1.47 7.70
CA VAL A 46 -7.20 -1.44 7.44
C VAL A 46 -6.85 -2.25 6.19
N ALA A 47 -7.40 -3.46 6.05
CA ALA A 47 -7.16 -4.33 4.90
C ALA A 47 -7.64 -3.68 3.59
N GLY A 48 -8.81 -3.04 3.60
CA GLY A 48 -9.34 -2.33 2.45
C GLY A 48 -8.43 -1.20 1.95
N GLY A 49 -7.90 -0.40 2.87
CA GLY A 49 -6.88 0.60 2.53
C GLY A 49 -5.62 -0.03 1.94
N ALA A 50 -5.08 -1.07 2.58
CA ALA A 50 -3.87 -1.76 2.13
C ALA A 50 -4.01 -2.37 0.72
N PHE A 51 -5.11 -3.08 0.46
CA PHE A 51 -5.39 -3.66 -0.87
C PHE A 51 -5.59 -2.58 -1.93
N THR A 52 -6.21 -1.45 -1.57
CA THR A 52 -6.35 -0.30 -2.47
C THR A 52 -4.98 0.23 -2.89
N VAL A 53 -4.08 0.48 -1.95
CA VAL A 53 -2.72 0.97 -2.25
C VAL A 53 -1.95 -0.02 -3.12
N GLY A 54 -2.10 -1.33 -2.88
CA GLY A 54 -1.46 -2.35 -3.71
C GLY A 54 -2.02 -2.43 -5.13
N ALA A 55 -3.30 -2.12 -5.33
CA ALA A 55 -3.98 -2.32 -6.60
C ALA A 55 -4.05 -1.07 -7.49
N PHE A 56 -4.19 0.11 -6.89
CA PHE A 56 -4.61 1.34 -7.54
C PHE A 56 -3.52 2.04 -8.38
N PRO A 57 -2.36 2.44 -7.83
CA PRO A 57 -1.44 3.35 -8.52
C PRO A 57 -0.91 2.77 -9.83
N GLY A 58 -0.46 1.51 -9.83
CA GLY A 58 0.10 0.89 -11.02
C GLY A 58 -0.93 0.71 -12.14
N ARG A 59 -2.18 0.37 -11.80
CA ARG A 59 -3.27 0.23 -12.79
C ARG A 59 -3.68 1.57 -13.38
N VAL A 60 -3.78 2.62 -12.55
CA VAL A 60 -4.13 3.96 -13.01
C VAL A 60 -3.08 4.48 -13.99
N ILE A 61 -1.79 4.37 -13.67
CA ILE A 61 -0.73 4.81 -14.57
C ILE A 61 -0.68 3.95 -15.84
N ALA A 62 -0.80 2.62 -15.72
CA ALA A 62 -0.84 1.74 -16.88
C ALA A 62 -2.00 2.09 -17.83
N TRP A 63 -3.16 2.45 -17.28
CA TRP A 63 -4.33 2.87 -18.05
C TRP A 63 -4.14 4.25 -18.70
N LEU A 64 -3.71 5.27 -17.93
CA LEU A 64 -3.52 6.64 -18.41
C LEU A 64 -2.50 6.74 -19.56
N PHE A 65 -1.38 6.02 -19.43
CA PHE A 65 -0.29 6.04 -20.40
C PHE A 65 -0.38 4.91 -21.43
N LYS A 66 -1.46 4.12 -21.41
CA LYS A 66 -1.66 2.95 -22.29
C LYS A 66 -0.43 2.05 -22.34
N VAL A 67 0.10 1.69 -21.15
CA VAL A 67 1.28 0.84 -21.03
C VAL A 67 0.96 -0.56 -21.52
N LYS A 68 1.69 -1.02 -22.55
CA LYS A 68 1.59 -2.37 -23.14
C LYS A 68 0.13 -2.84 -23.35
N PRO A 69 -0.63 -2.15 -24.22
CA PRO A 69 -2.03 -2.48 -24.45
C PRO A 69 -2.12 -3.89 -25.07
N GLY A 70 -2.88 -4.78 -24.45
CA GLY A 70 -3.03 -6.18 -24.86
C GLY A 70 -2.35 -7.20 -23.95
N LEU A 71 -1.52 -6.76 -23.00
CA LEU A 71 -1.05 -7.62 -21.91
C LEU A 71 -2.03 -7.65 -20.74
N ASP A 72 -2.07 -8.76 -20.01
CA ASP A 72 -2.91 -8.88 -18.83
C ASP A 72 -2.17 -8.32 -17.61
N TYR A 73 -2.75 -7.32 -16.94
CA TYR A 73 -2.09 -6.64 -15.83
C TYR A 73 -1.68 -7.60 -14.70
N ILE A 74 -2.43 -8.66 -14.46
CA ILE A 74 -2.18 -9.59 -13.35
C ILE A 74 -1.10 -10.60 -13.76
N LYS A 75 -1.23 -11.21 -14.95
CA LYS A 75 -0.28 -12.22 -15.45
C LYS A 75 1.07 -11.60 -15.81
N ASP A 76 1.05 -10.43 -16.43
CA ASP A 76 2.24 -9.75 -16.97
C ASP A 76 2.68 -8.56 -16.07
N ASN A 77 2.35 -8.62 -14.77
CA ASN A 77 2.54 -7.51 -13.84
C ASN A 77 3.99 -7.01 -13.79
N THR A 78 4.98 -7.89 -13.88
CA THR A 78 6.40 -7.52 -13.77
C THR A 78 6.82 -6.62 -14.92
N ILE A 79 6.39 -6.95 -16.14
CA ILE A 79 6.66 -6.17 -17.34
C ILE A 79 5.94 -4.83 -17.27
N ILE A 80 4.65 -4.84 -16.93
CA ILE A 80 3.83 -3.62 -16.90
C ILE A 80 4.30 -2.66 -15.80
N VAL A 81 4.52 -3.15 -14.58
CA VAL A 81 4.95 -2.33 -13.44
C VAL A 81 6.36 -1.79 -13.65
N THR A 82 7.24 -2.53 -14.34
CA THR A 82 8.56 -2.02 -14.73
C THR A 82 8.45 -0.81 -15.65
N GLU A 83 7.57 -0.84 -16.65
CA GLU A 83 7.34 0.32 -17.53
C GLU A 83 6.64 1.48 -16.80
N VAL A 84 5.67 1.18 -15.93
CA VAL A 84 5.05 2.19 -15.05
C VAL A 84 6.11 2.90 -14.19
N ASN A 85 7.04 2.15 -13.59
CA ASN A 85 8.11 2.72 -12.77
C ASN A 85 9.05 3.61 -13.57
N LYS A 86 9.33 3.29 -14.85
CA LYS A 86 10.11 4.16 -15.73
C LYS A 86 9.42 5.48 -16.00
N ILE A 87 8.10 5.46 -16.23
CA ILE A 87 7.30 6.68 -16.42
C ILE A 87 7.35 7.55 -15.16
N LEU A 88 7.09 6.94 -14.01
CA LEU A 88 7.08 7.64 -12.72
C LEU A 88 8.47 8.21 -12.36
N ALA A 89 9.55 7.47 -12.63
CA ALA A 89 10.91 7.94 -12.41
C ALA A 89 11.27 9.14 -13.30
N GLY A 90 10.64 9.28 -14.48
CA GLY A 90 10.85 10.40 -15.40
C GLY A 90 10.09 11.67 -15.02
N ASP A 91 9.06 11.59 -14.20
CA ASP A 91 8.22 12.72 -13.79
C ASP A 91 7.94 12.69 -12.26
N PRO A 92 8.76 13.38 -11.46
CA PRO A 92 8.58 13.46 -10.00
C PRO A 92 7.25 14.09 -9.59
N LEU A 93 6.73 15.05 -10.36
CA LEU A 93 5.46 15.71 -10.03
C LEU A 93 4.31 14.72 -10.17
N LEU A 94 4.27 13.98 -11.28
CA LEU A 94 3.31 12.89 -11.48
C LEU A 94 3.38 11.84 -10.36
N SER A 95 4.60 11.46 -9.96
CA SER A 95 4.83 10.50 -8.87
C SER A 95 4.25 10.97 -7.53
N ILE A 96 4.42 12.25 -7.20
CA ILE A 96 3.85 12.84 -5.99
C ILE A 96 2.33 12.94 -6.11
N SER A 97 1.80 13.31 -7.28
CA SER A 97 0.36 13.37 -7.52
C SER A 97 -0.31 12.01 -7.36
N ILE A 98 0.25 10.95 -7.95
CA ILE A 98 -0.32 9.60 -7.83
C ILE A 98 -0.23 9.08 -6.39
N PHE A 99 0.82 9.45 -5.64
CA PHE A 99 0.94 9.12 -4.23
C PHE A 99 -0.21 9.72 -3.41
N PHE A 100 -0.47 11.02 -3.50
CA PHE A 100 -1.54 11.67 -2.76
C PHE A 100 -2.94 11.23 -3.21
N LEU A 101 -3.12 10.99 -4.52
CA LEU A 101 -4.35 10.41 -5.02
C LEU A 101 -4.60 9.02 -4.43
N THR A 102 -3.58 8.16 -4.41
CA THR A 102 -3.65 6.82 -3.84
C THR A 102 -3.97 6.88 -2.34
N LEU A 103 -3.32 7.78 -1.60
CA LEU A 103 -3.59 7.99 -0.18
C LEU A 103 -5.05 8.40 0.07
N THR A 104 -5.57 9.32 -0.75
CA THR A 104 -6.95 9.80 -0.65
C THR A 104 -7.95 8.68 -0.92
N VAL A 105 -7.75 7.91 -1.99
CA VAL A 105 -8.63 6.80 -2.36
C VAL A 105 -8.57 5.66 -1.33
N ALA A 106 -7.37 5.31 -0.84
CA ALA A 106 -7.20 4.30 0.19
C ALA A 106 -7.85 4.71 1.52
N GLY A 107 -7.69 5.99 1.92
CA GLY A 107 -8.34 6.54 3.09
C GLY A 107 -9.87 6.54 2.97
N ALA A 108 -10.40 6.93 1.81
CA ALA A 108 -11.83 6.88 1.54
C ALA A 108 -12.39 5.46 1.60
N ILE A 109 -11.72 4.48 1.00
CA ILE A 109 -12.13 3.07 1.05
C ILE A 109 -12.06 2.53 2.48
N GLY A 110 -10.98 2.82 3.21
CA GLY A 110 -10.85 2.44 4.62
C GLY A 110 -11.96 3.04 5.49
N ALA A 111 -12.31 4.32 5.26
CA ALA A 111 -13.39 5.00 5.97
C ALA A 111 -14.77 4.40 5.66
N ILE A 112 -15.06 4.12 4.38
CA ILE A 112 -16.32 3.50 3.97
C ILE A 112 -16.45 2.10 4.59
N LEU A 113 -15.40 1.29 4.50
CA LEU A 113 -15.39 -0.05 5.07
C LEU A 113 -15.51 -0.03 6.60
N GLY A 114 -14.85 0.92 7.26
CA GLY A 114 -15.00 1.12 8.71
C GLY A 114 -16.37 1.63 9.13
N LEU A 115 -17.10 2.33 8.25
CA LEU A 115 -18.47 2.78 8.53
C LEU A 115 -19.49 1.63 8.47
N ILE A 116 -19.29 0.66 7.57
CA ILE A 116 -20.23 -0.45 7.36
C ILE A 116 -19.90 -1.69 8.18
N SER A 117 -18.76 -1.72 8.87
CA SER A 117 -18.31 -2.82 9.71
C SER A 117 -18.79 -2.71 11.14
#